data_AF-I2K9Y7-F1
#
_entry.id   AF-I2K9Y7-F1
#
_cell.length_a   1.000
_cell.length_b   1.000
_cell.length_c   1.000
_cell.angle_alpha   90.00
_cell.angle_beta   90.00
_cell.angle_gamma   90.00
#
_symmetry.space_group_name_H-M   'P 1'
#
loop_
_entity.id
_entity.type
_entity.pdbx_description
1 polymer ?
#
loop_
_entity_poly.entity_id
_entity_poly.type
_entity_poly.pdbx_seq_one_letter_code
_entity_poly.pdbx_strand_id
1 'polypeptide(L)' 'MYYVAKVDADKCAEYKCNTCTLYCPEANTLMFDKERNTSWVDENRCKGCALCVYVCSDMLDRNCITMEMAGHEE' A
#
# COMPACT_ATOMS: atom_id res chain seq x y z
N MET A 1 -13.58 13.69 2.02
CA MET A 1 -12.39 13.51 1.18
C MET A 1 -11.24 13.12 2.08
N TYR A 2 -10.70 11.92 1.93
CA TYR A 2 -9.51 11.48 2.67
C TYR A 2 -8.59 10.74 1.71
N TYR A 3 -7.28 10.78 1.98
CA TYR A 3 -6.31 10.06 1.17
C TYR A 3 -6.20 8.61 1.65
N VAL A 4 -6.17 7.68 0.71
CA VAL A 4 -5.93 6.25 0.93
C VAL A 4 -4.67 5.83 0.20
N ALA A 5 -3.99 4.82 0.73
CA ALA A 5 -2.85 4.23 0.05
C ALA A 5 -3.32 3.34 -1.10
N LYS A 6 -2.64 3.42 -2.24
CA LYS A 6 -2.83 2.59 -3.42
C LYS A 6 -1.54 1.90 -3.77
N VAL A 7 -1.64 0.64 -4.19
CA VAL A 7 -0.49 -0.17 -4.61
C VAL A 7 -0.55 -0.36 -6.12
N ASP A 8 0.54 -0.03 -6.81
CA ASP A 8 0.78 -0.42 -8.19
C ASP A 8 1.16 -1.92 -8.19
N ALA A 9 0.17 -2.76 -8.49
CA ALA A 9 0.30 -4.20 -8.33
C ALA A 9 1.39 -4.80 -9.22
N ASP A 10 1.51 -4.29 -10.45
CA ASP A 10 2.47 -4.76 -11.45
C ASP A 10 3.89 -4.43 -11.02
N LYS A 11 4.16 -3.20 -10.56
CA LYS A 11 5.48 -2.83 -10.03
C LYS A 11 5.80 -3.57 -8.72
N CYS A 12 4.82 -3.70 -7.83
CA CYS A 12 5.03 -4.34 -6.53
C CYS A 12 5.36 -5.84 -6.68
N ALA A 13 4.74 -6.53 -7.65
CA ALA A 13 4.95 -7.95 -7.92
C ALA A 13 6.40 -8.32 -8.29
N GLU A 14 7.16 -7.40 -8.90
CA GLU A 14 8.56 -7.61 -9.26
C GLU A 14 9.45 -7.85 -8.01
N TYR A 15 9.13 -7.18 -6.90
CA TYR A 15 9.94 -7.21 -5.67
C TYR A 15 9.56 -8.34 -4.71
N LYS A 16 8.34 -8.89 -4.83
CA LYS A 16 7.85 -10.04 -4.04
C LYS A 16 8.02 -9.86 -2.53
N CYS A 17 7.83 -8.63 -2.07
CA CYS A 17 8.09 -8.22 -0.70
C CYS A 17 6.80 -7.98 0.08
N ASN A 18 6.87 -8.11 1.41
CA ASN A 18 5.74 -7.82 2.30
C ASN A 18 6.12 -6.87 3.45
N THR A 19 7.26 -6.18 3.37
CA THR A 19 7.76 -5.36 4.48
C THR A 19 6.76 -4.29 4.91
N CYS A 20 6.11 -3.62 3.96
CA CYS A 20 5.11 -2.59 4.26
C CYS A 20 3.93 -3.10 5.11
N THR A 21 3.54 -4.38 4.99
CA THR A 21 2.46 -4.97 5.79
C THR A 21 2.82 -5.05 7.27
N LEU A 22 4.11 -5.12 7.60
CA LEU A 22 4.60 -5.18 8.99
C LEU A 22 4.60 -3.81 9.67
N TYR A 23 4.65 -2.72 8.90
CA TYR A 23 4.69 -1.34 9.40
C TYR A 23 3.33 -0.64 9.34
N CYS A 24 2.32 -1.27 8.73
CA CYS A 24 0.98 -0.73 8.76
C CYS A 24 0.46 -0.76 10.21
N PRO A 25 0.12 0.39 10.82
CA PRO A 25 -0.35 0.42 12.20
C PRO A 25 -1.76 -0.17 12.34
N GLU A 26 -2.50 -0.24 11.23
CA GLU A 26 -3.84 -0.77 11.18
C GLU A 26 -3.81 -2.24 10.76
N ALA A 27 -4.28 -3.12 11.66
CA ALA A 27 -4.41 -4.54 11.38
C ALA A 27 -5.31 -4.76 10.15
N ASN A 28 -4.97 -5.76 9.32
CA ASN A 28 -5.76 -6.16 8.15
C ASN A 28 -6.10 -5.01 7.18
N THR A 29 -5.25 -3.98 7.10
CA THR A 29 -5.45 -2.85 6.19
C THR A 29 -4.53 -2.91 4.98
N LEU A 30 -3.29 -3.37 5.16
CA LEU A 30 -2.34 -3.58 4.09
C LEU A 30 -1.83 -5.02 4.18
N MET A 31 -2.13 -5.83 3.18
CA MET A 31 -1.88 -7.26 3.17
C MET A 31 -1.09 -7.68 1.94
N PHE A 32 -0.45 -8.85 2.01
CA PHE A 32 0.33 -9.41 0.92
C PHE A 32 -0.42 -10.60 0.31
N ASP A 33 -0.68 -10.54 -0.99
CA ASP A 33 -1.19 -11.64 -1.79
C ASP A 33 -0.02 -12.51 -2.26
N LYS A 34 0.05 -13.73 -1.75
CA LYS A 34 1.13 -14.68 -2.07
C LYS A 34 1.00 -15.28 -3.47
N GLU A 35 -0.21 -15.34 -4.03
CA GLU A 35 -0.44 -15.90 -5.36
C GLU A 35 -0.01 -14.88 -6.42
N ARG A 36 -0.35 -13.60 -6.21
CA ARG A 36 -0.01 -12.48 -7.10
C ARG A 36 1.34 -11.82 -6.78
N ASN A 37 1.99 -12.23 -5.69
CA ASN A 37 3.23 -11.65 -5.18
C ASN A 37 3.19 -10.12 -4.94
N THR A 38 2.02 -9.58 -4.65
CA THR A 38 1.80 -8.12 -4.58
C THR A 38 1.06 -7.74 -3.31
N SER A 39 1.25 -6.51 -2.84
CA SER A 39 0.48 -5.98 -1.71
C SER A 39 -0.81 -5.31 -2.16
N TRP A 40 -1.80 -5.26 -1.29
CA TRP A 40 -3.06 -4.57 -1.52
C TRP A 40 -3.56 -3.88 -0.25
N VAL A 41 -4.31 -2.81 -0.43
CA VAL A 41 -4.87 -1.98 0.65
C VAL A 41 -6.39 -2.14 0.70
N ASP A 42 -6.92 -2.38 1.89
CA ASP A 42 -8.34 -2.19 2.18
C ASP A 42 -8.60 -0.69 2.41
N GLU A 43 -9.12 -0.02 1.37
CA GLU A 43 -9.37 1.43 1.37
C GLU A 43 -10.38 1.87 2.44
N ASN A 44 -11.27 0.97 2.89
CA ASN A 44 -12.24 1.27 3.96
C ASN A 44 -11.58 1.33 5.33
N ARG A 45 -10.43 0.65 5.50
CA ARG A 45 -9.67 0.63 6.75
C ARG A 45 -8.50 1.59 6.75
N CYS A 46 -8.04 2.01 5.58
CA CYS A 46 -6.91 2.92 5.44
C CYS A 46 -7.18 4.26 6.12
N LYS A 47 -6.28 4.67 7.04
CA LYS A 47 -6.37 5.94 7.78
C LYS A 47 -5.50 7.05 7.19
N GLY A 48 -4.88 6.83 6.02
CA GLY A 48 -4.11 7.87 5.34
C GLY A 48 -2.78 8.26 5.99
N CYS A 49 -2.19 7.41 6.84
CA CYS A 49 -0.97 7.74 7.60
C CYS A 49 0.34 7.77 6.78
N ALA A 50 0.32 7.31 5.51
CA ALA A 50 1.46 7.27 4.59
C ALA A 50 2.71 6.47 5.03
N LEU A 51 2.67 5.72 6.14
CA LEU A 51 3.81 4.90 6.58
C LEU A 51 4.22 3.83 5.55
N CYS A 52 3.25 3.22 4.87
CA CYS A 52 3.52 2.22 3.83
C CYS A 52 4.23 2.83 2.61
N VAL A 53 3.93 4.09 2.27
CA VAL A 53 4.63 4.84 1.23
C VAL A 53 6.08 5.03 1.65
N TYR A 54 6.33 5.62 2.82
CA TYR A 54 7.69 5.81 3.35
C TYR A 54 8.53 4.52 3.38
N VAL A 55 7.94 3.40 3.79
CA VAL A 55 8.65 2.11 3.76
C VAL A 55 8.96 1.67 2.33
N CYS A 56 8.04 1.87 1.38
CA CYS A 56 8.22 1.45 0.01
C CYS A 56 9.16 2.36 -0.80
N SER A 57 9.14 3.67 -0.55
CA SER A 57 10.03 4.66 -1.18
C SER A 57 11.36 4.78 -0.44
N ASP A 58 11.35 5.30 0.78
CA ASP A 58 12.56 5.78 1.44
C ASP A 58 13.40 4.66 2.05
N MET A 59 12.77 3.60 2.60
CA MET A 59 13.52 2.49 3.18
C MET A 59 13.98 1.46 2.15
N LEU A 60 13.22 1.28 1.06
CA LEU A 60 13.39 0.14 0.15
C LEU A 60 13.64 0.54 -1.31
N ASP A 61 13.46 1.81 -1.68
CA ASP A 61 13.66 2.37 -3.02
C ASP A 61 12.87 1.66 -4.13
N ARG A 62 11.59 1.38 -3.88
CA ARG A 62 10.69 0.64 -4.80
C ARG A 62 9.56 1.50 -5.37
N ASN A 63 9.09 2.48 -4.60
CA ASN A 63 8.10 3.47 -5.03
C ASN A 63 6.81 2.85 -5.62
N CYS A 64 6.35 1.72 -5.10
CA CYS A 64 5.15 1.01 -5.58
C CYS A 64 3.84 1.47 -4.93
N ILE A 65 3.90 2.31 -3.88
CA ILE A 65 2.73 2.73 -3.10
C ILE A 65 2.62 4.26 -3.15
N THR A 66 1.43 4.76 -3.43
CA THR A 66 1.11 6.19 -3.50
C THR A 66 -0.09 6.51 -2.61
N MET A 67 -0.28 7.79 -2.28
CA MET A 67 -1.49 8.27 -1.61
C MET A 67 -2.43 8.88 -2.66
N GLU A 68 -3.66 8.41 -2.74
CA GLU A 68 -4.69 8.87 -3.67
C GLU A 68 -5.95 9.32 -2.92
N MET A 69 -6.70 10.28 -3.46
CA MET A 69 -7.94 10.73 -2.82
C MET A 69 -9.05 9.69 -3.00
N ALA A 70 -9.59 9.17 -1.89
CA ALA A 70 -10.77 8.31 -1.93
C ALA A 70 -12.04 9.13 -2.21
N GLY A 71 -12.81 8.71 -3.22
CA GLY A 71 -14.15 9.22 -3.52
C GLY A 71 -14.22 10.30 -4.62
N HIS A 72 -13.85 9.95 -5.85
CA HIS A 72 -14.48 10.55 -7.04
C HIS A 72 -15.09 9.42 -7.87
N GLU A 73 -16.32 9.07 -7.53
CA GLU A 73 -17.27 8.55 -8.51
C GLU A 73 -17.68 9.76 -9.36
N GLU A 74 -17.40 9.71 -10.66
CA GLU A 74 -18.03 10.59 -11.66
C GLU A 74 -19.39 10.05 -12.08
#